data_AF-A0A1P8SIR8-F1
#
_entry.id   AF-A0A1P8SIR8-F1
#
_cell.length_a   1.000
_cell.length_b   1.000
_cell.length_c   1.000
_cell.angle_alpha   90.00
_cell.angle_beta   90.00
_cell.angle_gamma   90.00
#
_symmetry.space_group_name_H-M   'P 1'
#
loop_
_entity.id
_entity.type
_entity.pdbx_description
1 polymer ?
#
loop_
_entity_poly.entity_id
_entity_poly.type
_entity_poly.pdbx_seq_one_letter_code
_entity_poly.pdbx_strand_id
1 'polypeptide(L)' 'MKVLIGNINIDNYHMLSALAGIAGFDRSIEFTCEISASIEIMEDDFVNKAGILKMLDEFIENDFSIKLV' A
#
# COMPACT_ATOMS: atom_id res chain seq x y z
N MET A 1 3.07 5.08 -10.92
CA MET A 1 1.69 5.15 -10.37
C MET A 1 1.78 5.37 -8.88
N LYS A 2 0.88 6.15 -8.26
CA LYS A 2 0.88 6.36 -6.81
C LYS A 2 -0.40 5.81 -6.18
N VAL A 3 -0.27 5.09 -5.08
CA VAL A 3 -1.42 4.63 -4.28
C VAL A 3 -1.49 5.49 -3.03
N LEU A 4 -2.59 6.19 -2.83
CA LEU A 4 -2.90 6.86 -1.57
C LEU A 4 -3.70 5.90 -0.70
N ILE A 5 -3.32 5.80 0.57
CA ILE A 5 -3.88 4.86 1.54
C ILE A 5 -4.36 5.67 2.74
N GLY A 6 -5.60 5.43 3.16
CA GLY A 6 -6.22 6.05 4.32
C GLY A 6 -6.85 5.02 5.25
N ASN A 7 -7.48 5.52 6.32
CA ASN A 7 -8.04 4.70 7.39
C ASN A 7 -6.98 3.89 8.17
N ILE A 8 -5.76 4.43 8.26
CA ILE A 8 -4.70 3.85 9.09
C ILE A 8 -4.98 4.22 10.56
N ASN A 9 -4.80 3.26 11.45
CA ASN A 9 -4.91 3.41 12.89
C ASN A 9 -3.87 2.50 13.58
N ILE A 10 -3.80 2.55 14.91
CA ILE A 10 -2.82 1.79 15.68
C ILE A 10 -2.94 0.27 15.51
N ASP A 11 -4.14 -0.24 15.23
CA ASP A 11 -4.42 -1.66 15.12
C ASP A 11 -4.01 -2.23 13.75
N ASN A 12 -4.11 -1.43 12.69
CA ASN A 12 -3.79 -1.86 11.32
C ASN A 12 -2.46 -1.29 10.77
N TYR A 13 -1.74 -0.47 11.53
CA TYR A 13 -0.48 0.15 11.11
C TYR A 13 0.56 -0.87 10.63
N HIS A 14 0.75 -1.97 11.37
CA HIS A 14 1.71 -3.01 11.01
C HIS A 14 1.29 -3.78 9.75
N MET A 15 -0.02 -3.91 9.53
CA MET A 15 -0.59 -4.62 8.39
C MET A 15 -0.32 -3.87 7.08
N LEU A 16 -0.36 -2.52 7.10
CA LEU A 16 0.01 -1.69 5.96
C LEU A 16 1.38 -2.09 5.38
N SER A 17 2.39 -2.20 6.26
CA SER A 17 3.75 -2.54 5.86
C SER A 17 3.86 -3.97 5.33
N ALA A 18 3.19 -4.93 5.98
CA ALA A 18 3.17 -6.31 5.53
C ALA A 18 2.55 -6.47 4.13
N LEU A 19 1.41 -5.81 3.89
CA LEU A 19 0.69 -5.87 2.61
C LEU A 19 1.49 -5.23 1.48
N ALA A 20 2.10 -4.06 1.72
CA ALA A 20 3.01 -3.44 0.77
C ALA A 20 4.23 -4.33 0.46
N GLY A 21 4.74 -5.03 1.48
CA GLY A 21 5.86 -5.97 1.36
C GLY A 21 5.58 -7.16 0.45
N ILE A 22 4.33 -7.65 0.38
CA ILE A 22 3.92 -8.73 -0.56
C ILE A 22 4.21 -8.34 -2.01
N ALA A 23 4.05 -7.05 -2.32
CA ALA A 23 4.30 -6.49 -3.64
C ALA A 23 5.72 -5.91 -3.81
N GLY A 24 6.55 -5.95 -2.76
CA GLY A 24 7.92 -5.42 -2.78
C GLY A 24 8.03 -3.91 -2.56
N PHE A 25 7.00 -3.27 -1.98
CA PHE A 25 6.93 -1.82 -1.78
C PHE A 25 6.99 -1.39 -0.31
N ASP A 26 7.44 -2.24 0.61
CA ASP A 26 7.57 -1.90 2.04
C ASP A 26 8.41 -0.64 2.28
N ARG A 27 9.47 -0.46 1.50
CA ARG A 27 10.37 0.70 1.56
C ARG A 27 9.86 1.94 0.83
N SER A 28 8.77 1.80 0.06
CA SER A 28 8.16 2.90 -0.69
C SER A 28 6.97 3.52 0.04
N ILE A 29 6.71 3.08 1.29
CA ILE A 29 5.63 3.64 2.13
C ILE A 29 6.11 4.97 2.71
N GLU A 30 5.37 6.03 2.41
CA GLU A 30 5.55 7.35 3.00
C GLU A 30 4.30 7.73 3.78
N PHE A 31 4.41 7.91 5.10
CA PHE A 31 3.31 8.41 5.91
C PHE A 31 3.08 9.90 5.64
N THR A 32 1.88 10.24 5.17
CA THR A 32 1.49 11.61 4.83
C THR A 32 0.80 12.31 6.01
N CYS A 33 0.16 11.56 6.90
CA CYS A 33 -0.29 12.02 8.23
C CYS A 33 -0.54 10.80 9.15
N GLU A 34 -1.10 11.03 10.34
CA GLU A 34 -1.38 9.96 11.33
C GLU A 34 -2.31 8.86 10.82
N ILE A 35 -3.20 9.17 9.86
CA ILE A 35 -4.24 8.26 9.35
C ILE A 35 -4.07 7.92 7.86
N SER A 36 -2.99 8.38 7.22
CA SER A 36 -2.77 8.18 5.79
C SER A 36 -1.30 8.00 5.40
N ALA A 37 -1.10 7.24 4.34
CA ALA A 37 0.19 7.01 3.73
C ALA A 37 0.07 7.00 2.21
N SER A 38 1.20 6.97 1.53
CA SER A 38 1.26 6.77 0.10
C SER A 38 2.36 5.80 -0.29
N ILE A 39 2.13 5.05 -1.36
CA ILE A 39 3.10 4.12 -1.93
C ILE A 39 3.36 4.52 -3.37
N GLU A 40 4.62 4.80 -3.68
CA GLU A 40 5.05 5.02 -5.05
C GLU A 40 5.35 3.68 -5.73
N ILE A 41 4.55 3.36 -6.76
CA ILE A 41 4.72 2.21 -7.62
C ILE A 41 5.52 2.67 -8.84
N MET A 42 6.81 2.36 -8.82
CA MET A 42 7.71 2.54 -9.96
C MET A 42 7.46 1.41 -10.96
N GLU A 43 7.25 1.74 -12.24
CA GLU A 43 7.17 0.74 -13.32
C GLU A 43 8.58 0.34 -13.76
N ASP A 44 9.24 -0.52 -12.99
CA ASP A 44 10.45 -1.22 -13.47
C ASP A 44 10.10 -2.62 -13.98
N ASP A 45 10.96 -3.19 -14.83
CA ASP A 45 10.77 -4.50 -15.49
C ASP A 45 10.58 -5.68 -14.52
N PHE A 46 10.86 -5.50 -13.22
CA PHE A 46 10.72 -6.51 -12.16
C PHE A 46 9.45 -6.39 -11.31
N VAL A 47 8.58 -5.45 -11.63
CA VAL A 47 7.35 -5.22 -10.87
C VAL A 47 6.42 -6.44 -10.99
N ASN A 48 6.21 -7.11 -9.86
CA ASN A 48 5.25 -8.21 -9.77
C ASN A 48 3.82 -7.65 -9.88
N LYS A 49 3.31 -7.51 -11.11
CA LYS A 49 1.94 -7.03 -11.37
C LYS A 49 0.87 -7.82 -10.61
N ALA A 50 1.05 -9.13 -10.48
CA ALA A 50 0.16 -9.97 -9.68
C ALA A 50 0.28 -9.66 -8.18
N GLY A 51 1.49 -9.35 -7.71
CA GLY A 51 1.74 -8.86 -6.35
C GLY A 51 1.05 -7.52 -6.06
N ILE A 52 1.09 -6.57 -7.00
CA ILE A 52 0.37 -5.29 -6.87
C ILE A 52 -1.14 -5.52 -6.77
N LEU A 53 -1.71 -6.32 -7.67
CA LEU A 53 -3.15 -6.60 -7.62
C LEU A 53 -3.54 -7.23 -6.29
N LYS A 54 -2.77 -8.22 -5.83
CA LYS A 54 -2.99 -8.84 -4.52
C LYS A 54 -2.88 -7.83 -3.37
N MET A 55 -1.88 -6.96 -3.38
CA MET A 55 -1.73 -5.90 -2.37
C MET A 55 -2.95 -4.97 -2.35
N LEU A 56 -3.45 -4.56 -3.52
CA LEU A 56 -4.62 -3.69 -3.62
C LEU A 56 -5.90 -4.39 -3.12
N ASP A 57 -6.09 -5.66 -3.47
CA ASP A 57 -7.23 -6.45 -3.00
C ASP A 57 -7.20 -6.59 -1.47
N GLU A 58 -6.04 -6.94 -0.90
CA GLU A 58 -5.87 -7.10 0.55
C GLU A 58 -6.06 -5.78 1.29
N PHE A 59 -5.69 -4.63 0.71
CA PHE A 59 -6.00 -3.34 1.31
C PHE A 59 -7.51 -3.11 1.43
N ILE A 60 -8.28 -3.44 0.39
CA ILE A 60 -9.73 -3.32 0.40
C ILE A 60 -10.34 -4.29 1.43
N GLU A 61 -9.88 -5.54 1.47
CA GLU A 61 -10.37 -6.57 2.40
C GLU A 61 -10.10 -6.23 3.87
N ASN A 62 -9.08 -5.41 4.14
CA ASN A 62 -8.70 -4.96 5.49
C ASN A 62 -9.13 -3.51 5.80
N ASP A 63 -10.18 -3.02 5.14
CA ASP A 63 -10.82 -1.73 5.38
C ASP A 63 -9.91 -0.50 5.18
N PHE A 64 -8.79 -0.62 4.44
CA PHE A 64 -8.04 0.56 4.03
C PHE A 64 -8.78 1.31 2.92
N SER A 65 -8.79 2.64 3.01
CA SER A 65 -9.27 3.47 1.91
C SER A 65 -8.16 3.65 0.88
N ILE A 66 -8.39 3.29 -0.38
CA ILE A 66 -7.38 3.41 -1.43
C ILE A 66 -7.81 4.36 -2.55
N LYS A 67 -6.85 5.12 -3.08
CA LYS A 67 -7.02 5.93 -4.28
C LYS A 67 -5.78 5.83 -5.16
N LEU A 68 -5.98 5.42 -6.41
CA LEU A 68 -4.93 5.41 -7.44
C LEU A 68 -4.80 6.81 -8.06
N VAL A 69 -3.57 7.28 -8.20
CA VAL A 69 -3.19 8.60 -8.74
C VAL A 69 -2.06 8.46 -9.75
#